data_AF-A0A2N1RWP5-F1
#
_entry.id   AF-A0A2N1RWP5-F1
#
_cell.length_a   1.000
_cell.length_b   1.000
_cell.length_c   1.000
_cell.angle_alpha   90.00
_cell.angle_beta   90.00
_cell.angle_gamma   90.00
#
_symmetry.space_group_name_H-M   'P 1'
#
loop_
_entity.id
_entity.type
_entity.pdbx_description
1 polymer ?
#
loop_
_entity_poly.entity_id
_entity_poly.type
_entity_poly.pdbx_seq_one_letter_code
_entity_poly.pdbx_strand_id
1 'polypeptide(L)'
;MNYIRPDIDEIENNVHKISFSTGKIVYLIGTAHVSENSAQLVEDKIKEIKPDTVCIELDEQRYQSITQKKRYEELDIFEIIKKKQLFFFIGQFVLSSFQKKISEKTGSRPGEEFIRAINLAEDHGYKLQLIDRNIGITLKRAWRLTPFKDKFKFLGSLIFTENEEFDNLNIEDLKKKDAIEALVQSFSKELPETKKVLIDERDLYLTHGIQQKSGDITIAVVGAGHVPGILKNIQTSVSDEVKNQIDFIPPKSIAGKIIPWTIPLIIMIFFAAGFFFGKESVAKEFIFVWIMANGVLTVIGSVLALAHPVTIVVSFIAAPVTSLNPTIGAGMVTALVQAMLVKPRIKDFEQLNGNALKIRDWWSNRLTRIFLVFVFSSIGSSIGTFVALPALLKFLW
;
A
#
# COMPACT_ATOMS: atom_id res chain seq x y z
N MET A 1 28.85 -27.98 2.75
CA MET A 1 30.06 -27.27 2.29
C MET A 1 30.20 -26.01 3.13
N ASN A 2 31.40 -25.72 3.65
CA ASN A 2 31.63 -24.47 4.34
C ASN A 2 31.58 -23.32 3.32
N TYR A 3 30.75 -22.33 3.57
CA TYR A 3 30.65 -21.15 2.73
C TYR A 3 31.98 -20.39 2.77
N ILE A 4 32.64 -20.25 1.61
CA ILE A 4 33.86 -19.47 1.48
C ILE A 4 33.45 -18.07 1.04
N ARG A 5 34.02 -17.05 1.71
CA ARG A 5 33.72 -15.65 1.39
C ARG A 5 34.09 -15.38 -0.07
N PRO A 6 33.19 -14.75 -0.86
CA PRO A 6 33.51 -14.36 -2.21
C PRO A 6 34.49 -13.18 -2.23
N ASP A 7 35.24 -13.08 -3.32
CA ASP A 7 36.07 -11.91 -3.61
C ASP A 7 35.20 -10.80 -4.22
N ILE A 8 35.41 -9.55 -3.83
CA ILE A 8 34.54 -8.42 -4.19
C ILE A 8 35.41 -7.27 -4.71
N ASP A 9 35.24 -6.96 -6.00
CA ASP A 9 35.92 -5.85 -6.67
C ASP A 9 34.89 -4.82 -7.16
N GLU A 10 35.11 -3.53 -6.88
CA GLU A 10 34.40 -2.46 -7.58
C GLU A 10 35.12 -2.16 -8.88
N ILE A 11 34.52 -2.56 -10.01
CA ILE A 11 35.14 -2.47 -11.34
C ILE A 11 34.78 -1.18 -12.06
N GLU A 12 33.63 -0.60 -11.71
CA GLU A 12 33.15 0.68 -12.22
C GLU A 12 32.17 1.26 -11.18
N ASN A 13 31.92 2.57 -11.22
CA ASN A 13 31.00 3.21 -10.28
C ASN A 13 29.61 2.53 -10.33
N ASN A 14 29.17 1.98 -9.19
CA ASN A 14 27.95 1.19 -9.02
C ASN A 14 27.94 -0.21 -9.67
N VAL A 15 29.10 -0.73 -10.09
CA VAL A 15 29.24 -2.10 -10.61
C VAL A 15 30.28 -2.87 -9.80
N HIS A 16 29.80 -3.89 -9.10
CA HIS A 16 30.65 -4.76 -8.28
C HIS A 16 30.72 -6.15 -8.88
N LYS A 17 31.93 -6.68 -9.05
CA LYS A 17 32.17 -8.05 -9.44
C LYS A 17 32.37 -8.90 -8.18
N ILE A 18 31.55 -9.93 -8.04
CA ILE A 18 31.56 -10.86 -6.91
C ILE A 18 31.95 -12.24 -7.44
N SER A 19 33.12 -12.73 -7.03
CA SER A 19 33.67 -14.02 -7.47
C SER A 19 33.57 -15.06 -6.37
N PHE A 20 32.77 -16.10 -6.58
CA PHE A 20 32.57 -17.19 -5.62
C PHE A 20 33.62 -18.28 -5.80
N SER A 21 33.97 -18.98 -4.71
CA SER A 21 34.92 -20.09 -4.74
C SER A 21 34.48 -21.28 -5.60
N THR A 22 33.19 -21.34 -5.95
CA THR A 22 32.61 -22.32 -6.86
C THR A 22 32.88 -22.02 -8.34
N GLY A 23 33.49 -20.87 -8.66
CA GLY A 23 33.71 -20.40 -10.03
C GLY A 23 32.60 -19.49 -10.57
N LYS A 24 31.50 -19.30 -9.83
CA LYS A 24 30.43 -18.39 -10.21
C LYS A 24 30.86 -16.93 -10.10
N ILE A 25 30.41 -16.09 -11.03
CA ILE A 25 30.65 -14.65 -11.05
C ILE A 25 29.31 -13.91 -11.10
N VAL A 26 29.13 -12.96 -10.18
CA VAL A 26 27.97 -12.06 -10.17
C VAL A 26 28.44 -10.63 -10.38
N TYR A 27 27.91 -9.96 -11.39
CA TYR A 27 28.04 -8.52 -11.60
C TYR A 27 26.82 -7.83 -10.99
N LEU A 28 27.01 -7.24 -9.81
CA LEU A 28 25.98 -6.50 -9.09
C LEU A 28 25.97 -5.05 -9.57
N ILE A 29 24.87 -4.64 -10.20
CA ILE A 29 24.67 -3.29 -10.75
C ILE A 29 23.68 -2.54 -9.86
N GLY A 30 24.16 -1.47 -9.22
CA GLY A 30 23.34 -0.53 -8.46
C GLY A 30 22.70 0.52 -9.37
N THR A 31 21.37 0.64 -9.30
CA THR A 31 20.59 1.53 -10.17
C THR A 31 19.83 2.57 -9.37
N ALA A 32 19.70 3.78 -9.94
CA ALA A 32 18.72 4.74 -9.48
C ALA A 32 17.46 4.58 -10.35
N HIS A 33 16.34 4.13 -9.78
CA HIS A 33 15.11 3.71 -10.46
C HIS A 33 14.40 4.76 -11.35
N VAL A 34 14.99 5.95 -11.50
CA VAL A 34 14.48 7.12 -12.22
C VAL A 34 15.57 7.75 -13.09
N SER A 35 16.64 7.01 -13.37
CA SER A 35 17.80 7.51 -14.11
C SER A 35 17.93 6.78 -15.44
N GLU A 36 17.83 7.53 -16.53
CA GLU A 36 18.11 7.04 -17.88
C GLU A 36 19.53 6.46 -17.98
N ASN A 37 20.49 7.11 -17.31
CA ASN A 37 21.87 6.63 -17.24
C ASN A 37 21.97 5.25 -16.57
N SER A 38 21.13 4.96 -15.57
CA SER A 38 21.09 3.64 -14.94
C SER A 38 20.49 2.59 -15.87
N ALA A 39 19.46 2.93 -16.64
CA ALA A 39 18.89 2.02 -17.64
C ALA A 39 19.89 1.71 -18.76
N GLN A 40 20.62 2.72 -19.22
CA GLN A 40 21.67 2.56 -20.23
C GLN A 40 22.84 1.71 -19.71
N LEU A 41 23.31 1.96 -18.48
CA LEU A 41 24.36 1.17 -17.85
C LEU A 41 24.00 -0.32 -17.80
N VAL A 42 22.77 -0.64 -17.41
CA VAL A 42 22.28 -2.03 -17.37
C VAL A 42 22.30 -2.65 -18.76
N GLU A 43 21.80 -1.94 -19.76
CA GLU A 43 21.79 -2.41 -21.15
C GLU A 43 23.20 -2.66 -21.69
N ASP A 44 24.12 -1.71 -21.47
CA ASP A 44 25.50 -1.80 -21.93
C ASP A 44 26.21 -2.99 -21.28
N LYS A 45 26.05 -3.18 -19.97
CA LYS A 45 26.66 -4.31 -19.25
C LYS A 45 26.10 -5.66 -19.66
N ILE A 46 24.79 -5.76 -19.92
CA ILE A 46 24.20 -7.01 -20.42
C ILE A 46 24.77 -7.36 -21.80
N LYS A 47 24.92 -6.38 -22.69
CA LYS A 47 25.49 -6.59 -24.04
C LYS A 47 26.99 -6.92 -24.02
N GLU A 48 27.73 -6.29 -23.10
CA GLU A 48 29.17 -6.48 -22.92
C GLU A 48 29.49 -7.87 -22.34
N ILE A 49 28.87 -8.19 -21.20
CA ILE A 49 29.20 -9.39 -20.40
C ILE A 49 28.55 -10.65 -20.98
N LYS A 50 27.36 -10.54 -21.58
CA LYS A 50 26.58 -11.65 -22.12
C LYS A 50 26.37 -12.78 -21.08
N PRO A 51 25.66 -12.50 -19.97
CA PRO A 51 25.48 -13.46 -18.88
C PRO A 51 24.62 -14.65 -19.31
N ASP A 52 24.65 -15.74 -18.54
CA ASP A 52 23.65 -16.81 -18.67
C ASP A 52 22.37 -16.53 -17.86
N THR A 53 22.48 -15.71 -16.81
CA THR A 53 21.40 -15.41 -15.88
C THR A 53 21.31 -13.90 -15.62
N VAL A 54 20.08 -13.37 -15.62
CA VAL A 54 19.78 -11.99 -15.23
C VAL A 54 18.88 -12.01 -14.00
N CYS A 55 19.39 -11.53 -12.88
CA CYS A 55 18.66 -11.37 -11.62
C CYS A 55 18.17 -9.92 -11.51
N ILE A 56 16.90 -9.72 -11.14
CA ILE A 56 16.33 -8.37 -10.95
C ILE A 56 15.61 -8.22 -9.62
N GLU A 57 15.71 -7.03 -9.01
CA GLU A 57 15.01 -6.62 -7.78
C GLU A 57 13.50 -6.37 -8.03
N LEU A 58 12.83 -7.36 -8.59
CA LEU A 58 11.38 -7.42 -8.74
C LEU A 58 10.84 -8.68 -8.10
N ASP A 59 9.62 -8.58 -7.59
CA ASP A 59 8.81 -9.73 -7.20
C ASP A 59 7.78 -10.04 -8.29
N GLU A 60 7.23 -11.25 -8.26
CA GLU A 60 6.29 -11.75 -9.27
C GLU A 60 5.12 -10.80 -9.54
N GLN A 61 4.56 -10.16 -8.50
CA GLN A 61 3.41 -9.28 -8.69
C GLN A 61 3.82 -7.95 -9.35
N ARG A 62 5.02 -7.43 -9.06
CA ARG A 62 5.56 -6.25 -9.76
C ARG A 62 5.98 -6.58 -11.19
N TYR A 63 6.56 -7.75 -11.42
CA TYR A 63 6.85 -8.21 -12.78
C TYR A 63 5.58 -8.27 -13.64
N GLN A 64 4.49 -8.83 -13.09
CA GLN A 64 3.20 -8.87 -13.76
C GLN A 64 2.56 -7.49 -13.94
N SER A 65 2.71 -6.56 -12.99
CA SER A 65 2.15 -5.20 -13.15
C SER A 65 2.86 -4.40 -14.23
N ILE A 66 4.15 -4.67 -14.47
CA ILE A 66 4.95 -4.07 -15.55
C ILE A 66 4.61 -4.72 -16.89
N THR A 67 4.66 -6.05 -16.99
CA THR A 67 4.47 -6.78 -18.25
C THR A 67 3.01 -6.90 -18.70
N GLN A 68 2.05 -6.92 -17.76
CA GLN A 68 0.61 -7.11 -18.02
C GLN A 68 -0.23 -5.90 -17.55
N LYS A 69 0.31 -4.68 -17.71
CA LYS A 69 -0.27 -3.43 -17.20
C LYS A 69 -1.78 -3.26 -17.44
N LYS A 70 -2.25 -3.43 -18.68
CA LYS A 70 -3.68 -3.29 -19.02
C LYS A 70 -4.59 -4.25 -18.23
N ARG A 71 -4.18 -5.50 -18.11
CA ARG A 71 -4.92 -6.52 -17.36
C ARG A 71 -4.98 -6.18 -15.88
N TYR A 72 -3.87 -5.66 -15.34
CA TYR A 72 -3.79 -5.25 -13.94
C TYR A 72 -4.71 -4.05 -13.66
N GLU A 73 -4.66 -3.00 -14.48
CA GLU A 73 -5.48 -1.78 -14.34
C GLU A 73 -7.00 -2.04 -14.35
N GLU A 74 -7.44 -3.13 -14.98
CA GLU A 74 -8.85 -3.52 -15.08
C GLU A 74 -9.35 -4.37 -13.91
N LEU A 75 -8.46 -4.90 -13.07
CA LEU A 75 -8.85 -5.69 -11.90
C LEU A 75 -9.71 -4.86 -10.95
N ASP A 76 -10.77 -5.48 -10.42
CA ASP A 76 -11.58 -4.87 -9.38
C ASP A 76 -10.95 -5.04 -7.99
N ILE A 77 -11.20 -4.08 -7.11
CA ILE A 77 -10.60 -4.06 -5.76
C ILE A 77 -11.02 -5.28 -4.91
N PHE A 78 -12.20 -5.85 -5.16
CA PHE A 78 -12.68 -7.01 -4.39
C PHE A 78 -11.89 -8.26 -4.75
N GLU A 79 -11.49 -8.43 -6.00
CA GLU A 79 -10.57 -9.49 -6.40
C GLU A 79 -9.21 -9.36 -5.69
N ILE A 80 -8.67 -8.15 -5.60
CA ILE A 80 -7.40 -7.88 -4.90
C ILE A 80 -7.52 -8.24 -3.42
N ILE A 81 -8.61 -7.84 -2.76
CA ILE A 81 -8.89 -8.17 -1.36
C ILE A 81 -9.03 -9.68 -1.17
N LYS A 82 -9.78 -10.36 -2.06
CA LYS A 82 -9.99 -11.81 -2.03
C LYS A 82 -8.66 -12.57 -2.21
N LYS A 83 -7.78 -12.08 -3.09
CA LYS A 83 -6.43 -12.61 -3.31
C LYS A 83 -5.42 -12.21 -2.21
N LYS A 84 -5.84 -11.47 -1.18
CA LYS A 84 -4.99 -10.94 -0.09
C LYS A 84 -3.87 -10.01 -0.58
N GLN A 85 -4.05 -9.37 -1.72
CA GLN A 85 -3.08 -8.50 -2.39
C GLN A 85 -3.26 -7.00 -2.03
N LEU A 86 -4.09 -6.68 -1.03
CA LEU A 86 -4.39 -5.28 -0.69
C LEU A 86 -3.14 -4.46 -0.31
N PHE A 87 -2.23 -5.03 0.48
CA PHE A 87 -0.97 -4.35 0.85
C PHE A 87 -0.03 -4.16 -0.34
N PHE A 88 -0.01 -5.12 -1.27
CA PHE A 88 0.72 -4.98 -2.53
C PHE A 88 0.16 -3.81 -3.33
N PHE A 89 -1.17 -3.78 -3.51
CA PHE A 89 -1.84 -2.70 -4.22
C PHE A 89 -1.56 -1.32 -3.62
N ILE A 90 -1.66 -1.18 -2.30
CA ILE A 90 -1.35 0.08 -1.60
C ILE A 90 0.11 0.47 -1.83
N GLY A 91 1.04 -0.47 -1.71
CA GLY A 91 2.46 -0.25 -1.98
C GLY A 91 2.70 0.24 -3.40
N GLN A 92 2.13 -0.46 -4.38
CA GLN A 92 2.21 -0.10 -5.80
C GLN A 92 1.61 1.27 -6.06
N PHE A 93 0.47 1.58 -5.44
CA PHE A 93 -0.17 2.89 -5.56
C PHE A 93 0.76 4.00 -5.07
N VAL A 94 1.27 3.91 -3.84
CA VAL A 94 2.20 4.91 -3.27
C VAL A 94 3.47 5.03 -4.11
N LEU A 95 4.05 3.91 -4.51
CA LEU A 95 5.25 3.89 -5.34
C LEU A 95 5.00 4.56 -6.68
N SER A 96 3.87 4.25 -7.34
CA SER A 96 3.49 4.86 -8.62
C SER A 96 3.25 6.37 -8.50
N SER A 97 2.66 6.86 -7.40
CA SER A 97 2.48 8.28 -7.14
C SER A 97 3.84 9.00 -7.07
N PHE A 98 4.78 8.41 -6.32
CA PHE A 98 6.11 8.97 -6.13
C PHE A 98 6.92 8.93 -7.42
N GLN A 99 6.91 7.79 -8.11
CA GLN A 99 7.51 7.57 -9.42
C GLN A 99 7.02 8.60 -10.44
N LYS A 100 5.71 8.86 -10.49
CA LYS A 100 5.13 9.86 -11.39
C LYS A 100 5.60 11.28 -11.06
N LYS A 101 5.58 11.68 -9.78
CA LYS A 101 6.07 13.00 -9.34
C LYS A 101 7.54 13.22 -9.70
N ILE A 102 8.37 12.18 -9.66
CA ILE A 102 9.76 12.25 -10.11
C ILE A 102 9.83 12.33 -11.63
N SER A 103 9.12 11.47 -12.36
CA SER A 103 9.11 11.41 -13.82
C SER A 103 8.72 12.75 -14.47
N GLU A 104 7.73 13.44 -13.91
CA GLU A 104 7.32 14.80 -14.36
C GLU A 104 8.45 15.83 -14.22
N LYS A 105 9.36 15.64 -13.26
CA LYS A 105 10.50 16.53 -13.01
C LYS A 105 11.79 16.10 -13.71
N THR A 106 12.00 14.80 -13.96
CA THR A 106 13.25 14.25 -14.53
C THR A 106 13.14 13.88 -16.01
N GLY A 107 11.92 13.76 -16.56
CA GLY A 107 11.67 13.36 -17.95
C GLY A 107 11.92 11.87 -18.25
N SER A 108 12.47 11.11 -17.29
CA SER A 108 12.73 9.68 -17.38
C SER A 108 11.54 8.84 -16.91
N ARG A 109 11.34 7.66 -17.52
CA ARG A 109 10.35 6.69 -17.03
C ARG A 109 10.94 5.90 -15.85
N PRO A 110 10.22 5.80 -14.72
CA PRO A 110 10.66 4.98 -13.61
C PRO A 110 10.63 3.48 -13.94
N GLY A 111 11.66 2.74 -13.53
CA GLY A 111 11.75 1.29 -13.72
C GLY A 111 12.22 0.85 -15.12
N GLU A 112 12.69 1.77 -15.97
CA GLU A 112 13.23 1.43 -17.31
C GLU A 112 14.44 0.50 -17.22
N GLU A 113 15.24 0.59 -16.16
CA GLU A 113 16.37 -0.31 -15.93
C GLU A 113 15.93 -1.78 -15.84
N PHE A 114 14.78 -2.05 -15.22
CA PHE A 114 14.24 -3.41 -15.13
C PHE A 114 13.57 -3.83 -16.43
N ILE A 115 12.86 -2.94 -17.10
CA ILE A 115 12.23 -3.24 -18.40
C ILE A 115 13.29 -3.63 -19.42
N ARG A 116 14.40 -2.87 -19.51
CA ARG A 116 15.51 -3.21 -20.41
C ARG A 116 16.17 -4.53 -20.04
N ALA A 117 16.41 -4.78 -18.75
CA ALA A 117 16.96 -6.06 -18.29
C ALA A 117 16.05 -7.25 -18.65
N ILE A 118 14.73 -7.11 -18.49
CA ILE A 118 13.74 -8.14 -18.85
C ILE A 118 13.78 -8.39 -20.36
N ASN A 119 13.64 -7.34 -21.17
CA ASN A 119 13.60 -7.46 -22.62
C ASN A 119 14.89 -8.09 -23.16
N LEU A 120 16.06 -7.64 -22.70
CA LEU A 120 17.33 -8.20 -23.15
C LEU A 120 17.50 -9.66 -22.74
N ALA A 121 17.04 -10.04 -21.54
CA ALA A 121 17.07 -11.43 -21.12
C ALA A 121 16.16 -12.31 -21.98
N GLU A 122 14.95 -11.84 -22.31
CA GLU A 122 14.02 -12.55 -23.20
C GLU A 122 14.55 -12.64 -24.63
N ASP A 123 15.06 -11.53 -25.20
CA ASP A 123 15.58 -11.44 -26.57
C ASP A 123 16.79 -12.35 -26.80
N HIS A 124 17.66 -12.50 -25.81
CA HIS A 124 18.89 -13.31 -25.90
C HIS A 124 18.74 -14.70 -25.27
N GLY A 125 17.57 -15.04 -24.72
CA GLY A 125 17.31 -16.33 -24.08
C GLY A 125 18.06 -16.54 -22.76
N TYR A 126 18.44 -15.46 -22.07
CA TYR A 126 19.06 -15.53 -20.75
C TYR A 126 18.02 -15.93 -19.69
N LYS A 127 18.47 -16.63 -18.65
CA LYS A 127 17.60 -17.06 -17.56
C LYS A 127 17.23 -15.84 -16.69
N LEU A 128 15.98 -15.40 -16.77
CA LEU A 128 15.48 -14.33 -15.90
C LEU A 128 15.14 -14.87 -14.50
N GLN A 129 15.60 -14.19 -13.45
CA GLN A 129 15.36 -14.55 -12.05
C GLN A 129 14.86 -13.34 -11.24
N LEU A 130 13.66 -13.46 -10.71
CA LEU A 130 13.08 -12.50 -9.76
C LEU A 130 13.63 -12.79 -8.36
N ILE A 131 14.40 -11.87 -7.78
CA ILE A 131 15.13 -12.10 -6.51
C ILE A 131 14.55 -11.33 -5.32
N ASP A 132 13.49 -10.54 -5.52
CA ASP A 132 12.92 -9.74 -4.43
C ASP A 132 11.73 -10.41 -3.75
N ARG A 133 11.46 -9.96 -2.52
CA ARG A 133 10.31 -10.32 -1.73
C ARG A 133 9.07 -9.64 -2.27
N ASN A 134 7.91 -10.31 -2.13
CA ASN A 134 6.65 -9.66 -2.44
C ASN A 134 6.45 -8.40 -1.58
N ILE A 135 6.37 -7.24 -2.24
CA ILE A 135 6.25 -5.95 -1.56
C ILE A 135 5.02 -5.87 -0.64
N GLY A 136 3.93 -6.57 -0.97
CA GLY A 136 2.76 -6.69 -0.12
C GLY A 136 3.04 -7.41 1.21
N ILE A 137 3.87 -8.45 1.20
CA ILE A 137 4.32 -9.13 2.42
C ILE A 137 5.23 -8.19 3.21
N THR A 138 6.20 -7.54 2.56
CA THR A 138 7.15 -6.60 3.20
C THR A 138 6.41 -5.46 3.91
N LEU A 139 5.49 -4.77 3.22
CA LEU A 139 4.70 -3.67 3.80
C LEU A 139 3.78 -4.14 4.91
N LYS A 140 3.12 -5.30 4.73
CA LYS A 140 2.23 -5.86 5.75
C LYS A 140 3.01 -6.27 6.99
N ARG A 141 4.21 -6.83 6.84
CA ARG A 141 5.08 -7.19 7.97
C ARG A 141 5.59 -5.95 8.69
N ALA A 142 6.04 -4.94 7.97
CA ALA A 142 6.45 -3.65 8.55
C ALA A 142 5.30 -3.09 9.40
N TRP A 143 4.10 -2.98 8.82
CA TRP A 143 2.90 -2.53 9.54
C TRP A 143 2.56 -3.38 10.78
N ARG A 144 2.83 -4.69 10.75
CA ARG A 144 2.55 -5.59 11.89
C ARG A 144 3.55 -5.42 13.03
N LEU A 145 4.82 -5.21 12.69
CA LEU A 145 5.90 -5.07 13.67
C LEU A 145 6.00 -3.65 14.25
N THR A 146 5.56 -2.62 13.52
CA THR A 146 5.55 -1.25 14.04
C THR A 146 4.60 -1.14 15.26
N PRO A 147 5.11 -0.71 16.43
CA PRO A 147 4.30 -0.43 17.61
C PRO A 147 3.21 0.62 17.35
N PHE A 148 2.12 0.57 18.12
CA PHE A 148 1.00 1.50 17.97
C PHE A 148 1.44 2.95 18.14
N LYS A 149 2.27 3.26 19.14
CA LYS A 149 2.82 4.62 19.37
C LYS A 149 3.50 5.22 18.13
N ASP A 150 4.29 4.41 17.42
CA ASP A 150 5.10 4.88 16.29
C ASP A 150 4.21 5.10 15.06
N LYS A 151 3.12 4.34 14.93
CA LYS A 151 2.08 4.59 13.90
C LYS A 151 1.40 5.95 14.11
N PHE A 152 1.07 6.31 15.35
CA PHE A 152 0.48 7.61 15.64
C PHE A 152 1.48 8.75 15.50
N LYS A 153 2.74 8.54 15.88
CA LYS A 153 3.81 9.51 15.64
C LYS A 153 3.97 9.80 14.14
N PHE A 154 3.99 8.76 13.31
CA PHE A 154 4.06 8.89 11.85
C PHE A 154 2.82 9.56 11.25
N LEU A 155 1.61 9.18 11.68
CA LEU A 155 0.39 9.86 11.26
C LEU A 155 0.38 11.34 11.66
N GLY A 156 0.86 11.63 12.87
CA GLY A 156 1.05 12.99 13.36
C GLY A 156 2.01 13.78 12.47
N SER A 157 3.19 13.22 12.15
CA SER A 157 4.13 13.91 11.26
C SER A 157 3.51 14.18 9.88
N LEU A 158 2.76 13.24 9.30
CA LEU A 158 2.12 13.49 8.00
C LEU A 158 1.08 14.64 8.02
N ILE A 159 0.46 14.91 9.16
CA ILE A 159 -0.57 15.94 9.31
C ILE A 159 0.02 17.28 9.75
N PHE A 160 1.04 17.24 10.61
CA PHE A 160 1.62 18.41 11.28
C PHE A 160 2.96 18.88 10.69
N THR A 161 3.58 18.13 9.77
CA THR A 161 4.77 18.61 9.06
C THR A 161 4.34 19.63 8.01
N GLU A 162 4.66 20.90 8.26
CA GLU A 162 4.65 21.94 7.22
C GLU A 162 5.60 21.50 6.09
N ASN A 163 5.10 21.49 4.86
CA ASN A 163 5.74 20.91 3.66
C ASN A 163 7.06 21.57 3.22
N GLU A 164 7.68 22.44 4.02
CA GLU A 164 8.81 23.27 3.60
C GLU A 164 10.12 22.50 3.36
N GLU A 165 10.39 21.40 4.09
CA GLU A 165 11.62 20.61 3.87
C GLU A 165 11.54 19.68 2.65
N PHE A 166 10.34 19.21 2.26
CA PHE A 166 10.17 18.32 1.11
C PHE A 166 10.11 19.05 -0.23
N ASP A 167 9.62 20.30 -0.26
CA ASP A 167 9.56 21.09 -1.50
C ASP A 167 10.92 21.73 -1.86
N ASN A 168 11.82 21.91 -0.89
CA ASN A 168 13.18 22.43 -1.10
C ASN A 168 14.25 21.34 -1.35
N LEU A 169 13.87 20.06 -1.35
CA LEU A 169 14.78 18.96 -1.69
C LEU A 169 15.13 19.00 -3.18
N ASN A 170 16.35 19.45 -3.50
CA ASN A 170 16.87 19.43 -4.84
C ASN A 170 17.02 17.97 -5.31
N ILE A 171 16.27 17.59 -6.35
CA ILE A 171 16.23 16.23 -6.87
C ILE A 171 17.59 15.82 -7.46
N GLU A 172 18.40 16.78 -7.90
CA GLU A 172 19.76 16.52 -8.36
C GLU A 172 20.66 16.04 -7.22
N ASP A 173 20.43 16.48 -6.00
CA ASP A 173 21.14 15.96 -4.83
C ASP A 173 20.65 14.55 -4.48
N LEU A 174 19.35 14.27 -4.59
CA LEU A 174 18.78 12.92 -4.43
C LEU A 174 19.29 11.90 -5.47
N LYS A 175 19.81 12.34 -6.63
CA LYS A 175 20.47 11.44 -7.60
C LYS A 175 21.85 10.96 -7.12
N LYS A 176 22.43 11.61 -6.11
CA LYS A 176 23.71 11.22 -5.51
C LYS A 176 23.46 10.13 -4.47
N LYS A 177 24.31 9.09 -4.51
CA LYS A 177 24.32 7.96 -3.55
C LYS A 177 24.19 8.46 -2.10
N ASP A 178 24.91 9.52 -1.77
CA ASP A 178 25.01 10.08 -0.43
C ASP A 178 23.71 10.73 0.07
N ALA A 179 22.87 11.28 -0.81
CA ALA A 179 21.61 11.92 -0.40
C ALA A 179 20.49 10.91 -0.15
N ILE A 180 20.42 9.85 -0.97
CA ILE A 180 19.50 8.73 -0.70
C ILE A 180 19.90 8.07 0.61
N GLU A 181 21.21 7.86 0.84
CA GLU A 181 21.71 7.32 2.09
C GLU A 181 21.37 8.21 3.28
N ALA A 182 21.56 9.54 3.18
CA ALA A 182 21.21 10.49 4.23
C ALA A 182 19.71 10.50 4.55
N LEU A 183 18.84 10.45 3.54
CA LEU A 183 17.38 10.40 3.73
C LEU A 183 16.94 9.08 4.36
N VAL A 184 17.52 7.96 3.92
CA VAL A 184 17.32 6.64 4.52
C VAL A 184 17.79 6.65 5.97
N GLN A 185 18.93 7.27 6.30
CA GLN A 185 19.43 7.37 7.67
C GLN A 185 18.52 8.22 8.57
N SER A 186 17.99 9.35 8.07
CA SER A 186 17.05 10.18 8.82
C SER A 186 15.74 9.43 9.10
N PHE A 187 15.19 8.73 8.10
CA PHE A 187 14.02 7.86 8.27
C PHE A 187 14.30 6.70 9.24
N SER A 188 15.50 6.14 9.19
CA SER A 188 15.95 5.04 10.06
C SER A 188 15.95 5.40 11.54
N LYS A 189 16.26 6.65 11.89
CA LYS A 189 16.28 7.12 13.29
C LYS A 189 14.86 7.25 13.87
N GLU A 190 13.92 7.70 13.04
CA GLU A 190 12.54 7.96 13.47
C GLU A 190 11.68 6.68 13.53
N LEU A 191 11.94 5.71 12.63
CA LEU A 191 11.15 4.48 12.51
C LEU A 191 12.05 3.23 12.39
N PRO A 192 12.80 2.86 13.45
CA PRO A 192 13.80 1.80 13.39
C PRO A 192 13.23 0.43 13.03
N GLU A 193 12.06 0.08 13.56
CA GLU A 193 11.37 -1.19 13.23
C GLU A 193 10.92 -1.25 11.77
N THR A 194 10.54 -0.10 11.20
CA THR A 194 10.15 -0.01 9.79
C THR A 194 11.37 -0.18 8.89
N LYS A 195 12.49 0.47 9.22
CA LYS A 195 13.75 0.32 8.48
C LYS A 195 14.24 -1.13 8.48
N LYS A 196 14.21 -1.77 9.64
CA LYS A 196 14.61 -3.18 9.78
C LYS A 196 13.89 -4.07 8.77
N VAL A 197 12.58 -3.88 8.58
CA VAL A 197 11.78 -4.71 7.67
C VAL A 197 11.91 -4.26 6.21
N LEU A 198 11.88 -2.96 5.93
CA LEU A 198 11.88 -2.43 4.55
C LEU A 198 13.25 -2.50 3.88
N ILE A 199 14.33 -2.46 4.67
CA ILE A 199 15.71 -2.40 4.17
C ILE A 199 16.49 -3.63 4.64
N ASP A 200 16.77 -3.74 5.94
CA ASP A 200 17.74 -4.74 6.43
C ASP A 200 17.27 -6.20 6.13
N GLU A 201 15.99 -6.53 6.36
CA GLU A 201 15.40 -7.83 6.00
C GLU A 201 15.32 -8.01 4.47
N ARG A 202 15.09 -6.94 3.72
CA ARG A 202 15.01 -6.98 2.25
C ARG A 202 16.38 -7.24 1.62
N ASP A 203 17.44 -6.64 2.15
CA ASP A 203 18.82 -6.91 1.75
C ASP A 203 19.18 -8.39 1.94
N LEU A 204 18.77 -8.99 3.07
CA LEU A 204 18.96 -10.43 3.30
C LEU A 204 18.20 -11.27 2.28
N TYR A 205 16.97 -10.89 1.94
CA TYR A 205 16.16 -11.60 0.95
C TYR A 205 16.79 -11.54 -0.45
N LEU A 206 17.26 -10.36 -0.87
CA LEU A 206 17.93 -10.15 -2.14
C LEU A 206 19.25 -10.93 -2.20
N THR A 207 20.04 -10.88 -1.12
CA THR A 207 21.30 -11.63 -0.99
C THR A 207 21.06 -13.13 -1.12
N HIS A 208 20.06 -13.66 -0.42
CA HIS A 208 19.66 -15.06 -0.53
C HIS A 208 19.24 -15.42 -1.97
N GLY A 209 18.44 -14.55 -2.61
CA GLY A 209 18.05 -14.69 -4.01
C GLY A 209 19.27 -14.78 -4.94
N ILE A 210 20.26 -13.90 -4.78
CA ILE A 210 21.51 -13.92 -5.55
C ILE A 210 22.26 -15.24 -5.30
N GLN A 211 22.44 -15.67 -4.04
CA GLN A 211 23.17 -16.89 -3.71
C GLN A 211 22.54 -18.16 -4.33
N GLN A 212 21.21 -18.25 -4.32
CA GLN A 212 20.49 -19.44 -4.76
C GLN A 212 20.20 -19.47 -6.26
N LYS A 213 19.97 -18.30 -6.88
CA LYS A 213 19.45 -18.22 -8.26
C LYS A 213 20.48 -17.84 -9.31
N SER A 214 21.69 -17.44 -8.91
CA SER A 214 22.77 -17.12 -9.85
C SER A 214 23.27 -18.37 -10.59
N GLY A 215 23.48 -18.21 -11.90
CA GLY A 215 24.17 -19.18 -12.75
C GLY A 215 25.69 -19.03 -12.68
N ASP A 216 26.38 -19.26 -13.80
CA ASP A 216 27.85 -19.22 -13.86
C ASP A 216 28.34 -17.78 -14.00
N ILE A 217 27.72 -17.01 -14.90
CA ILE A 217 27.89 -15.57 -15.10
C ILE A 217 26.51 -14.92 -14.97
N THR A 218 26.34 -14.14 -13.92
CA THR A 218 25.07 -13.48 -13.60
C THR A 218 25.23 -11.97 -13.59
N ILE A 219 24.25 -11.25 -14.16
CA ILE A 219 24.05 -9.82 -13.88
C ILE A 219 22.91 -9.69 -12.89
N ALA A 220 23.15 -9.02 -11.75
CA ALA A 220 22.14 -8.73 -10.74
C ALA A 220 21.86 -7.22 -10.73
N VAL A 221 20.67 -6.82 -11.17
CA VAL A 221 20.22 -5.42 -11.20
C VAL A 221 19.41 -5.14 -9.94
N VAL A 222 19.91 -4.23 -9.12
CA VAL A 222 19.29 -3.82 -7.84
C VAL A 222 19.28 -2.31 -7.68
N GLY A 223 18.45 -1.78 -6.80
CA GLY A 223 18.46 -0.40 -6.39
C GLY A 223 19.75 -0.06 -5.62
N ALA A 224 20.34 1.09 -5.89
CA ALA A 224 21.61 1.52 -5.30
C ALA A 224 21.58 1.54 -3.75
N GLY A 225 20.42 1.78 -3.14
CA GLY A 225 20.25 1.75 -1.68
C GLY A 225 20.42 0.36 -1.05
N HIS A 226 20.27 -0.73 -1.81
CA HIS A 226 20.41 -2.10 -1.34
C HIS A 226 21.83 -2.66 -1.52
N VAL A 227 22.65 -2.04 -2.39
CA VAL A 227 24.01 -2.51 -2.71
C VAL A 227 24.88 -2.66 -1.45
N PRO A 228 25.00 -1.67 -0.54
CA PRO A 228 25.85 -1.81 0.65
C PRO A 228 25.42 -2.98 1.55
N GLY A 229 24.11 -3.18 1.71
CA GLY A 229 23.55 -4.28 2.51
C GLY A 229 23.81 -5.64 1.87
N ILE A 230 23.65 -5.75 0.54
CA ILE A 230 23.95 -6.97 -0.21
C ILE A 230 25.44 -7.30 -0.11
N LEU A 231 26.34 -6.36 -0.35
CA LEU A 231 27.79 -6.60 -0.27
C LEU A 231 28.26 -7.01 1.13
N LYS A 232 27.59 -6.52 2.17
CA LYS A 232 27.84 -6.95 3.54
C LYS A 232 27.34 -8.38 3.78
N ASN A 233 26.10 -8.68 3.36
CA ASN A 233 25.45 -9.96 3.65
C ASN A 233 25.96 -11.10 2.76
N ILE A 234 26.43 -10.81 1.54
CA ILE A 234 26.97 -11.82 0.61
C ILE A 234 28.26 -12.46 1.12
N GLN A 235 28.89 -11.89 2.16
CA GLN A 235 30.06 -12.48 2.82
C GLN A 235 29.71 -13.71 3.66
N THR A 236 28.43 -13.96 3.93
CA THR A 236 27.96 -15.15 4.66
C THR A 236 26.83 -15.85 3.91
N SER A 237 26.66 -17.15 4.13
CA SER A 237 25.53 -17.89 3.56
C SER A 237 24.24 -17.45 4.25
N VAL A 238 23.26 -16.97 3.47
CA VAL A 238 21.91 -16.69 3.97
C VAL A 238 21.06 -17.95 3.79
N SER A 239 20.70 -18.61 4.89
CA SER A 239 19.98 -19.88 4.85
C SER A 239 18.48 -19.72 4.57
N ASP A 240 17.84 -20.81 4.11
CA ASP A 240 16.40 -20.84 3.90
C ASP A 240 15.61 -20.56 5.18
N GLU A 241 16.13 -20.94 6.36
CA GLU A 241 15.50 -20.63 7.65
C GLU A 241 15.43 -19.13 7.89
N VAL A 242 16.52 -18.39 7.62
CA VAL A 242 16.55 -16.92 7.75
C VAL A 242 15.52 -16.31 6.81
N LYS A 243 15.51 -16.74 5.55
CA LYS A 243 14.54 -16.28 4.53
C LYS A 243 13.10 -16.55 4.98
N ASN A 244 12.81 -17.73 5.52
CA ASN A 244 11.46 -18.10 5.98
C ASN A 244 11.02 -17.30 7.23
N GLN A 245 11.95 -16.97 8.14
CA GLN A 245 11.66 -16.14 9.30
C GLN A 245 11.29 -14.70 8.93
N ILE A 246 12.02 -14.12 7.96
CA ILE A 246 11.70 -12.78 7.49
C ILE A 246 10.40 -12.79 6.68
N ASP A 247 10.05 -13.87 5.98
CA ASP A 247 8.78 -14.00 5.24
C ASP A 247 7.52 -14.13 6.11
N PHE A 248 7.65 -14.61 7.34
CA PHE A 248 6.54 -14.77 8.26
C PHE A 248 5.82 -13.43 8.54
N ILE A 249 4.49 -13.44 8.70
CA ILE A 249 3.73 -12.24 9.05
C ILE A 249 3.07 -12.44 10.42
N PRO A 250 3.36 -11.60 11.43
CA PRO A 250 2.72 -11.71 12.74
C PRO A 250 1.19 -11.62 12.68
N PRO A 251 0.46 -12.33 13.56
CA PRO A 251 -1.00 -12.30 13.59
C PRO A 251 -1.57 -10.95 14.06
N LYS A 252 -2.88 -10.75 13.89
CA LYS A 252 -3.61 -9.58 14.42
C LYS A 252 -3.67 -9.63 15.95
N SER A 253 -3.61 -8.46 16.60
CA SER A 253 -3.83 -8.36 18.04
C SER A 253 -5.28 -8.75 18.42
N ILE A 254 -5.45 -9.32 19.61
CA ILE A 254 -6.73 -9.80 20.13
C ILE A 254 -7.64 -8.62 20.53
N ALA A 255 -7.07 -7.55 21.10
CA ALA A 255 -7.81 -6.36 21.51
C ALA A 255 -8.60 -5.72 20.35
N GLY A 256 -8.02 -5.69 19.14
CA GLY A 256 -8.69 -5.18 17.94
C GLY A 256 -9.89 -6.01 17.48
N LYS A 257 -10.11 -7.21 18.04
CA LYS A 257 -11.29 -8.04 17.77
C LYS A 257 -12.45 -7.76 18.72
N ILE A 258 -12.18 -7.33 19.95
CA ILE A 258 -13.17 -7.25 21.03
C ILE A 258 -13.75 -5.84 21.15
N ILE A 259 -12.90 -4.82 21.11
CA ILE A 259 -13.27 -3.40 21.30
C ILE A 259 -14.45 -2.93 20.43
N PRO A 260 -14.57 -3.32 19.15
CA PRO A 260 -15.69 -2.88 18.31
C PRO A 260 -17.07 -3.36 18.77
N TRP A 261 -17.15 -4.43 19.57
CA TRP A 261 -18.43 -5.03 19.99
C TRP A 261 -18.93 -4.54 21.35
N THR A 262 -18.04 -3.96 22.16
CA THR A 262 -18.39 -3.51 23.51
C THR A 262 -19.37 -2.34 23.50
N ILE A 263 -19.16 -1.38 22.60
CA ILE A 263 -19.99 -0.16 22.54
C ILE A 263 -21.41 -0.44 22.00
N PRO A 264 -21.60 -1.22 20.91
CA PRO A 264 -22.94 -1.63 20.47
C PRO A 264 -23.72 -2.40 21.54
N LEU A 265 -23.04 -3.28 22.30
CA LEU A 265 -23.68 -4.05 23.37
C LEU A 265 -24.24 -3.14 24.47
N ILE A 266 -23.47 -2.13 24.90
CA ILE A 266 -23.90 -1.15 25.89
C ILE A 266 -25.14 -0.38 25.38
N ILE A 267 -25.10 0.08 24.13
CA ILE A 267 -26.23 0.82 23.53
C ILE A 267 -27.48 -0.07 23.46
N MET A 268 -27.37 -1.33 23.03
CA MET A 268 -28.51 -2.25 23.03
C MET A 268 -29.11 -2.47 24.42
N ILE A 269 -28.29 -2.55 25.47
CA ILE A 269 -28.77 -2.67 26.86
C ILE A 269 -29.55 -1.41 27.27
N PHE A 270 -29.10 -0.22 26.89
CA PHE A 270 -29.83 1.03 27.13
C PHE A 270 -31.20 1.06 26.41
N PHE A 271 -31.26 0.60 25.15
CA PHE A 271 -32.53 0.50 24.42
C PHE A 271 -33.49 -0.51 25.05
N ALA A 272 -32.99 -1.68 25.44
CA ALA A 272 -33.79 -2.70 26.12
C ALA A 272 -34.35 -2.15 27.44
N ALA A 273 -33.52 -1.49 28.26
CA ALA A 273 -33.96 -0.85 29.49
C ALA A 273 -35.05 0.20 29.23
N GLY A 274 -34.87 1.07 28.23
CA GLY A 274 -35.90 2.03 27.84
C GLY A 274 -37.23 1.35 27.48
N PHE A 275 -37.20 0.27 26.70
CA PHE A 275 -38.42 -0.43 26.28
C PHE A 275 -39.16 -1.11 27.44
N PHE A 276 -38.44 -1.72 28.39
CA PHE A 276 -39.07 -2.43 29.52
C PHE A 276 -39.48 -1.52 30.68
N PHE A 277 -38.80 -0.37 30.87
CA PHE A 277 -39.04 0.52 32.01
C PHE A 277 -39.69 1.87 31.63
N GLY A 278 -39.83 2.19 30.34
CA GLY A 278 -40.39 3.45 29.83
C GLY A 278 -41.84 3.38 29.32
N LYS A 279 -42.41 4.52 28.94
CA LYS A 279 -43.78 4.62 28.40
C LYS A 279 -43.84 4.17 26.92
N GLU A 280 -44.69 3.19 26.62
CA GLU A 280 -44.81 2.58 25.28
C GLU A 280 -45.15 3.60 24.16
N SER A 281 -46.01 4.58 24.44
CA SER A 281 -46.39 5.61 23.47
C SER A 281 -45.21 6.49 23.06
N VAL A 282 -44.39 6.88 24.03
CA VAL A 282 -43.20 7.70 23.83
C VAL A 282 -42.13 6.90 23.08
N ALA A 283 -41.98 5.60 23.39
CA ALA A 283 -41.08 4.71 22.67
C ALA A 283 -41.46 4.58 21.18
N LYS A 284 -42.75 4.43 20.87
CA LYS A 284 -43.25 4.34 19.48
C LYS A 284 -43.05 5.64 18.69
N GLU A 285 -43.36 6.80 19.30
CA GLU A 285 -43.11 8.12 18.69
C GLU A 285 -41.62 8.31 18.40
N PHE A 286 -40.76 7.99 19.36
CA PHE A 286 -39.31 8.07 19.19
C PHE A 286 -38.81 7.18 18.05
N ILE A 287 -39.22 5.91 17.99
CA ILE A 287 -38.81 4.98 16.93
C ILE A 287 -39.21 5.51 15.55
N PHE A 288 -40.44 6.03 15.42
CA PHE A 288 -40.91 6.58 14.16
C PHE A 288 -40.09 7.81 13.72
N VAL A 289 -39.91 8.78 14.61
CA VAL A 289 -39.09 9.99 14.34
C VAL A 289 -37.64 9.60 14.03
N TRP A 290 -37.07 8.65 14.76
CA TRP A 290 -35.72 8.15 14.57
C TRP A 290 -35.52 7.53 13.19
N ILE A 291 -36.42 6.62 12.78
CA ILE A 291 -36.37 5.95 11.49
C ILE A 291 -36.53 6.97 10.36
N MET A 292 -37.52 7.86 10.45
CA MET A 292 -37.81 8.82 9.39
C MET A 292 -36.70 9.87 9.25
N ALA A 293 -36.24 10.45 10.37
CA ALA A 293 -35.20 11.47 10.34
C ALA A 293 -33.87 10.92 9.81
N ASN A 294 -33.43 9.75 10.29
CA ASN A 294 -32.21 9.11 9.77
C ASN A 294 -32.40 8.65 8.32
N GLY A 295 -33.48 7.91 8.03
CA GLY A 295 -33.70 7.32 6.72
C GLY A 295 -33.80 8.36 5.59
N VAL A 296 -34.67 9.36 5.75
CA VAL A 296 -34.93 10.35 4.69
C VAL A 296 -33.73 11.25 4.43
N LEU A 297 -33.08 11.77 5.48
CA LEU A 297 -31.91 12.65 5.30
C LEU A 297 -30.72 11.89 4.71
N THR A 298 -30.51 10.64 5.09
CA THR A 298 -29.50 9.78 4.45
C THR A 298 -29.83 9.53 2.98
N VAL A 299 -31.09 9.27 2.63
CA VAL A 299 -31.53 9.12 1.22
C VAL A 299 -31.20 10.37 0.41
N ILE A 300 -31.51 11.57 0.92
CA ILE A 300 -31.17 12.84 0.26
C ILE A 300 -29.65 12.90 0.01
N GLY A 301 -28.84 12.59 1.02
CA GLY A 301 -27.38 12.54 0.86
C GLY A 301 -26.93 11.54 -0.21
N SER A 302 -27.50 10.33 -0.24
CA SER A 302 -27.19 9.32 -1.26
C SER A 302 -27.62 9.73 -2.67
N VAL A 303 -28.75 10.43 -2.82
CA VAL A 303 -29.21 10.99 -4.10
C VAL A 303 -28.24 12.08 -4.59
N LEU A 304 -27.83 13.00 -3.71
CA LEU A 304 -26.85 14.05 -4.04
C LEU A 304 -25.50 13.47 -4.49
N ALA A 305 -25.11 12.31 -3.95
CA ALA A 305 -23.89 11.60 -4.37
C ALA A 305 -24.05 10.83 -5.70
N LEU A 306 -25.24 10.84 -6.31
CA LEU A 306 -25.62 10.02 -7.47
C LEU A 306 -25.34 8.52 -7.23
N ALA A 307 -25.72 8.04 -6.04
CA ALA A 307 -25.61 6.64 -5.68
C ALA A 307 -26.44 5.74 -6.61
N HIS A 308 -26.06 4.46 -6.70
CA HIS A 308 -26.85 3.47 -7.40
C HIS A 308 -28.25 3.34 -6.74
N PRO A 309 -29.35 3.14 -7.51
CA PRO A 309 -30.71 3.09 -6.94
C PRO A 309 -30.86 2.13 -5.76
N VAL A 310 -30.26 0.94 -5.85
CA VAL A 310 -30.23 -0.04 -4.75
C VAL A 310 -29.52 0.51 -3.51
N THR A 311 -28.41 1.25 -3.67
CA THR A 311 -27.71 1.89 -2.55
C THR A 311 -28.60 2.93 -1.85
N ILE A 312 -29.41 3.67 -2.60
CA ILE A 312 -30.36 4.66 -2.05
C ILE A 312 -31.44 3.97 -1.21
N VAL A 313 -31.96 2.83 -1.67
CA VAL A 313 -32.93 2.05 -0.88
C VAL A 313 -32.27 1.49 0.38
N VAL A 314 -31.06 0.94 0.26
CA VAL A 314 -30.32 0.42 1.41
C VAL A 314 -29.97 1.53 2.40
N SER A 315 -29.70 2.76 1.94
CA SER A 315 -29.36 3.87 2.82
C SER A 315 -30.50 4.22 3.78
N PHE A 316 -31.75 4.17 3.30
CA PHE A 316 -32.92 4.38 4.14
C PHE A 316 -33.03 3.34 5.27
N ILE A 317 -32.80 2.07 4.94
CA ILE A 317 -32.96 0.94 5.87
C ILE A 317 -31.78 0.88 6.85
N ALA A 318 -30.57 1.12 6.36
CA ALA A 318 -29.35 1.01 7.16
C ALA A 318 -29.18 2.17 8.14
N ALA A 319 -29.58 3.39 7.78
CA ALA A 319 -29.29 4.58 8.58
C ALA A 319 -29.83 4.52 10.02
N PRO A 320 -31.11 4.15 10.27
CA PRO A 320 -31.65 4.07 11.64
C PRO A 320 -30.98 3.01 12.52
N VAL A 321 -30.47 1.93 11.91
CA VAL A 321 -29.81 0.84 12.64
C VAL A 321 -28.35 1.19 12.93
N THR A 322 -27.67 1.77 11.95
CA THR A 322 -26.25 2.12 12.02
C THR A 322 -25.98 3.34 12.89
N SER A 323 -26.90 4.30 12.98
CA SER A 323 -26.78 5.44 13.91
C SER A 323 -26.77 5.03 15.39
N LEU A 324 -27.22 3.82 15.71
CA LEU A 324 -27.12 3.22 17.05
C LEU A 324 -25.78 2.51 17.29
N ASN A 325 -24.97 2.36 16.25
CA ASN A 325 -23.68 1.69 16.32
C ASN A 325 -22.54 2.69 16.04
N PRO A 326 -21.77 3.11 17.06
CA PRO A 326 -20.69 4.09 16.88
C PRO A 326 -19.51 3.55 16.07
N THR A 327 -19.49 2.25 15.77
CA THR A 327 -18.44 1.61 14.97
C THR A 327 -18.81 1.42 13.50
N ILE A 328 -20.11 1.39 13.16
CA ILE A 328 -20.60 1.18 11.80
C ILE A 328 -21.62 2.25 11.48
N GLY A 329 -21.22 3.28 10.73
CA GLY A 329 -22.12 4.36 10.30
C GLY A 329 -22.85 4.06 8.99
N ALA A 330 -23.94 4.79 8.75
CA ALA A 330 -24.75 4.67 7.53
C ALA A 330 -23.91 4.77 6.25
N GLY A 331 -22.96 5.71 6.22
CA GLY A 331 -22.04 5.88 5.11
C GLY A 331 -21.15 4.68 4.83
N MET A 332 -20.75 3.92 5.84
CA MET A 332 -19.92 2.74 5.64
C MET A 332 -20.71 1.64 4.92
N VAL A 333 -21.98 1.45 5.30
CA VAL A 333 -22.87 0.46 4.68
C VAL A 333 -23.21 0.87 3.25
N THR A 334 -23.59 2.14 3.02
CA THR A 334 -23.92 2.63 1.68
C THR A 334 -22.71 2.61 0.76
N ALA A 335 -21.53 3.00 1.24
CA ALA A 335 -20.29 2.92 0.46
C ALA A 335 -19.91 1.48 0.11
N LEU A 336 -20.10 0.53 1.04
CA LEU A 336 -19.87 -0.89 0.78
C LEU A 336 -20.81 -1.42 -0.31
N VAL A 337 -22.12 -1.16 -0.19
CA VAL A 337 -23.11 -1.59 -1.18
C VAL A 337 -22.86 -0.91 -2.53
N GLN A 338 -22.55 0.38 -2.52
CA GLN A 338 -22.16 1.11 -3.72
C GLN A 338 -20.94 0.48 -4.39
N ALA A 339 -19.91 0.11 -3.62
CA ALA A 339 -18.72 -0.53 -4.13
C ALA A 339 -19.03 -1.92 -4.69
N MET A 340 -19.92 -2.70 -4.07
CA MET A 340 -20.30 -4.03 -4.57
C MET A 340 -21.04 -3.96 -5.91
N LEU A 341 -21.91 -2.95 -6.08
CA LEU A 341 -22.71 -2.75 -7.29
C LEU A 341 -21.91 -2.05 -8.40
N VAL A 342 -21.12 -1.04 -8.04
CA VAL A 342 -20.28 -0.25 -8.95
C VAL A 342 -18.82 -0.45 -8.55
N LYS A 343 -18.30 -1.64 -8.87
CA LYS A 343 -16.95 -2.05 -8.48
C LYS A 343 -15.89 -1.06 -8.99
N PRO A 344 -15.10 -0.45 -8.09
CA PRO A 344 -13.96 0.37 -8.49
C PRO A 344 -12.82 -0.56 -8.95
N ARG A 345 -12.12 -0.11 -9.98
CA ARG A 345 -10.97 -0.78 -10.60
C ARG A 345 -9.68 -0.05 -10.23
N ILE A 346 -8.54 -0.70 -10.45
CA ILE A 346 -7.22 -0.10 -10.18
C ILE A 346 -7.05 1.24 -10.90
N LYS A 347 -7.44 1.33 -12.18
CA LYS A 347 -7.35 2.60 -12.92
C LYS A 347 -8.14 3.75 -12.31
N ASP A 348 -9.21 3.47 -11.56
CA ASP A 348 -10.00 4.51 -10.90
C ASP A 348 -9.18 5.15 -9.75
N PHE A 349 -8.25 4.41 -9.13
CA PHE A 349 -7.29 4.95 -8.16
C PHE A 349 -6.15 5.69 -8.86
N GLU A 350 -5.56 5.14 -9.92
CA GLU A 350 -4.44 5.77 -10.63
C GLU A 350 -4.80 7.12 -11.26
N GLN A 351 -6.06 7.33 -11.65
CA GLN A 351 -6.54 8.64 -12.08
C GLN A 351 -6.42 9.72 -11.01
N LEU A 352 -6.40 9.36 -9.73
CA LEU A 352 -6.17 10.29 -8.61
C LEU A 352 -4.69 10.69 -8.48
N ASN A 353 -3.77 9.87 -8.99
CA ASN A 353 -2.33 10.02 -8.80
C ASN A 353 -1.67 11.10 -9.67
N GLY A 354 -2.42 12.03 -10.27
CA GLY A 354 -1.78 13.21 -10.87
C GLY A 354 -2.69 14.15 -11.63
N ASN A 355 -3.93 14.30 -11.18
CA ASN A 355 -4.72 15.49 -11.44
C ASN A 355 -5.45 15.80 -10.13
N ALA A 356 -5.36 17.03 -9.64
CA ALA A 356 -6.36 17.50 -8.68
C ALA A 356 -7.70 17.42 -9.42
N LEU A 357 -8.52 16.44 -9.06
CA LEU A 357 -9.81 16.24 -9.71
C LEU A 357 -10.58 17.55 -9.67
N LYS A 358 -11.08 18.00 -10.83
CA LYS A 358 -12.05 19.09 -10.81
C LYS A 358 -13.27 18.59 -10.04
N ILE A 359 -13.99 19.48 -9.37
CA ILE A 359 -15.17 19.13 -8.55
C ILE A 359 -16.15 18.22 -9.31
N ARG A 360 -16.30 18.43 -10.63
CA ARG A 360 -17.16 17.59 -11.47
C ARG A 360 -16.67 16.15 -11.60
N ASP A 361 -15.37 15.94 -11.63
CA ASP A 361 -14.77 14.63 -11.87
C ASP A 361 -14.99 13.68 -10.69
N TRP A 362 -15.23 14.21 -9.48
CA TRP A 362 -15.58 13.45 -8.29
C TRP A 362 -16.86 12.60 -8.45
N TRP A 363 -17.85 13.07 -9.22
CA TRP A 363 -19.05 12.29 -9.51
C TRP A 363 -18.85 11.30 -10.65
N SER A 364 -17.87 11.52 -11.53
CA SER A 364 -17.62 10.64 -12.68
C SER A 364 -16.79 9.40 -12.33
N ASN A 365 -15.78 9.55 -11.46
CA ASN A 365 -14.89 8.47 -11.06
C ASN A 365 -15.58 7.56 -10.00
N ARG A 366 -15.47 6.23 -10.19
CA ARG A 366 -16.19 5.25 -9.36
C ARG A 366 -15.75 5.30 -7.89
N LEU A 367 -14.46 5.45 -7.66
CA LEU A 367 -13.87 5.49 -6.32
C LEU A 367 -14.30 6.75 -5.57
N THR A 368 -14.17 7.92 -6.19
CA THR A 368 -14.59 9.18 -5.56
C THR A 368 -16.10 9.24 -5.37
N ARG A 369 -16.90 8.65 -6.26
CA ARG A 369 -18.33 8.52 -6.05
C ARG A 369 -18.66 7.66 -4.84
N ILE A 370 -17.96 6.54 -4.61
CA ILE A 370 -18.11 5.74 -3.38
C ILE A 370 -17.81 6.59 -2.15
N PHE A 371 -16.77 7.42 -2.20
CA PHE A 371 -16.45 8.34 -1.10
C PHE A 371 -17.52 9.43 -0.91
N LEU A 372 -18.06 10.02 -1.98
CA LEU A 372 -19.17 10.97 -1.89
C LEU A 372 -20.41 10.32 -1.27
N VAL A 373 -20.72 9.08 -1.67
CA VAL A 373 -21.81 8.29 -1.06
C VAL A 373 -21.56 8.12 0.43
N PHE A 374 -20.34 7.74 0.84
CA PHE A 374 -19.94 7.65 2.25
C PHE A 374 -20.20 8.97 3.00
N VAL A 375 -19.65 10.08 2.49
CA VAL A 375 -19.70 11.39 3.17
C VAL A 375 -21.13 11.90 3.27
N PHE A 376 -21.85 12.01 2.16
CA PHE A 376 -23.18 12.63 2.17
C PHE A 376 -24.22 11.81 2.91
N SER A 377 -24.18 10.49 2.81
CA SER A 377 -25.10 9.64 3.59
C SER A 377 -24.76 9.64 5.08
N SER A 378 -23.48 9.75 5.46
CA SER A 378 -23.07 9.96 6.86
C SER A 378 -23.57 11.30 7.40
N ILE A 379 -23.37 12.40 6.66
CA ILE A 379 -23.90 13.73 7.04
C ILE A 379 -25.41 13.66 7.23
N GLY A 380 -26.13 13.03 6.30
CA GLY A 380 -27.59 12.85 6.41
C GLY A 380 -27.99 12.08 7.67
N SER A 381 -27.31 10.97 7.99
CA SER A 381 -27.59 10.18 9.19
C SER A 381 -27.25 10.94 10.47
N SER A 382 -26.12 11.68 10.49
CA SER A 382 -25.74 12.51 11.62
C SER A 382 -26.77 13.60 11.89
N ILE A 383 -27.22 14.34 10.86
CA ILE A 383 -28.28 15.34 11.00
C ILE A 383 -29.57 14.67 11.49
N GLY A 384 -29.94 13.51 10.93
CA GLY A 384 -31.10 12.74 11.38
C GLY A 384 -31.05 12.34 12.86
N THR A 385 -29.87 11.99 13.35
CA THR A 385 -29.63 11.67 14.77
C THR A 385 -29.86 12.92 15.64
N PHE A 386 -29.34 14.08 15.25
CA PHE A 386 -29.58 15.34 15.99
C PHE A 386 -31.05 15.79 15.94
N VAL A 387 -31.73 15.58 14.81
CA VAL A 387 -33.17 15.90 14.64
C VAL A 387 -34.05 14.99 15.51
N ALA A 388 -33.66 13.72 15.69
CA ALA A 388 -34.39 12.78 16.54
C ALA A 388 -34.06 12.93 18.03
N LEU A 389 -32.98 13.63 18.39
CA LEU A 389 -32.53 13.78 19.79
C LEU A 389 -33.54 14.50 20.70
N PRO A 390 -34.25 15.58 20.29
CA PRO A 390 -35.32 16.17 21.10
C PRO A 390 -36.47 15.21 21.42
N ALA A 391 -36.77 14.26 20.53
CA ALA A 391 -37.77 13.21 20.79
C ALA A 391 -37.28 12.21 21.83
N LEU A 392 -35.96 11.96 21.93
CA LEU A 392 -35.34 11.19 23.00
C LEU A 392 -35.43 11.90 24.36
N LEU A 393 -35.29 13.23 24.40
CA LEU A 393 -35.35 13.98 25.66
C LEU A 393 -36.74 13.93 26.31
N LYS A 394 -37.81 13.79 25.50
CA LYS A 394 -39.17 13.50 26.00
C LYS A 394 -39.30 12.13 26.68
N PHE A 395 -38.31 11.26 26.54
CA PHE A 395 -38.24 9.95 27.19
C PHE A 395 -37.71 10.05 28.64
N LEU A 396 -36.96 11.10 28.94
CA LEU A 396 -36.29 11.31 30.24
C LEU A 396 -37.12 12.17 31.22
N TRP A 397 -38.23 12.75 30.76
CA TRP A 397 -39.09 13.67 31.54
C TRP A 397 -40.57 13.29 31.48
#